data_AF-W4VR06-F1
#
_entry.id   AF-W4VR06-F1
#
_cell.length_a   1.000
_cell.length_b   1.000
_cell.length_c   1.000
_cell.angle_alpha   90.00
_cell.angle_beta   90.00
_cell.angle_gamma   90.00
#
_symmetry.space_group_name_H-M   'P 1'
#
loop_
_entity.id
_entity.type
_entity.pdbx_description
1 polymer ?
#
loop_
_entity_poly.entity_id
_entity_poly.type
_entity_poly.pdbx_seq_one_letter_code
_entity_poly.pdbx_strand_id
1 'polypeptide(L)'
;MERGDSVALVGQNGVGKSTLLKTIIGQLDPASGEIQLGANVQIGYYDQEQTQLNTKKTVLNELWDDYPMMDEKDIRTILGNFLFSGG
;
A
#
# COMPACT_ATOMS: atom_id res chain seq x y z
N MET A 1 20.20 0.38 -4.12
CA MET A 1 18.97 0.35 -4.93
C MET A 1 18.94 1.64 -5.71
N GLU A 2 18.83 1.54 -7.01
CA GLU A 2 18.74 2.69 -7.90
C GLU A 2 17.28 3.01 -8.21
N ARG A 3 17.06 4.22 -8.73
CA ARG A 3 15.72 4.64 -9.12
C ARG A 3 15.24 3.79 -10.31
N GLY A 4 14.17 3.02 -10.10
CA GLY A 4 13.60 2.14 -11.11
C GLY A 4 13.85 0.65 -10.85
N ASP A 5 14.68 0.32 -9.86
CA ASP A 5 14.86 -1.07 -9.43
C ASP A 5 13.58 -1.62 -8.79
N SER A 6 13.20 -2.82 -9.21
CA SER A 6 12.19 -3.63 -8.53
C SER A 6 12.88 -4.74 -7.77
N VAL A 7 12.66 -4.82 -6.46
CA VAL A 7 13.25 -5.86 -5.61
C VAL A 7 12.14 -6.64 -4.92
N ALA A 8 12.21 -7.97 -4.98
CA ALA A 8 11.27 -8.87 -4.35
C ALA A 8 11.92 -9.58 -3.15
N LEU A 9 11.23 -9.62 -2.02
CA LEU A 9 11.63 -10.36 -0.82
C LEU A 9 10.83 -11.67 -0.73
N VAL A 10 11.50 -12.81 -0.90
CA VAL A 10 10.87 -14.14 -0.90
C VAL A 10 11.40 -14.98 0.25
N GLY A 11 10.50 -15.73 0.90
CA GLY A 11 10.85 -16.62 2.01
C GLY A 11 9.62 -17.25 2.65
N GLN A 12 9.83 -18.23 3.52
CA GLN A 12 8.75 -18.96 4.21
C GLN A 12 7.87 -18.03 5.06
N ASN A 13 6.63 -18.44 5.34
CA ASN A 13 5.76 -17.71 6.25
C ASN A 13 6.36 -17.70 7.67
N GLY A 14 6.22 -16.57 8.37
CA GLY A 14 6.79 -16.41 9.73
C GLY A 14 8.29 -16.08 9.80
N VAL A 15 9.02 -16.05 8.67
CA VAL A 15 10.47 -15.73 8.66
C VAL A 15 10.80 -14.26 8.95
N GLY A 16 9.79 -13.41 9.15
CA GLY A 16 9.98 -11.99 9.48
C GLY A 16 9.96 -11.02 8.29
N LYS A 17 9.45 -11.42 7.11
CA LYS A 17 9.32 -10.52 5.94
C LYS A 17 8.55 -9.24 6.26
N SER A 18 7.38 -9.38 6.88
CA SER A 18 6.55 -8.24 7.27
C SER A 18 7.24 -7.38 8.32
N THR A 19 7.97 -8.00 9.26
CA THR A 19 8.79 -7.30 10.25
C THR A 19 9.85 -6.45 9.57
N LEU A 20 10.62 -7.02 8.63
CA LEU A 20 11.64 -6.30 7.88
C LEU A 20 11.05 -5.11 7.11
N LEU A 21 9.93 -5.30 6.41
CA LEU A 21 9.25 -4.22 5.69
C LEU A 21 8.79 -3.12 6.65
N LYS A 22 8.16 -3.48 7.78
CA LYS A 22 7.72 -2.53 8.81
C LYS A 22 8.90 -1.75 9.43
N THR A 23 10.05 -2.39 9.58
CA THR A 23 11.28 -1.72 10.03
C THR A 23 11.81 -0.74 8.98
N ILE A 24 11.88 -1.13 7.70
CA ILE A 24 12.34 -0.26 6.60
C ILE A 24 11.48 1.02 6.47
N ILE A 25 10.16 0.90 6.65
CA ILE A 25 9.23 2.03 6.57
C ILE A 25 9.12 2.82 7.87
N GLY A 26 9.92 2.49 8.90
CA GLY A 26 9.96 3.21 10.17
C GLY A 26 8.78 2.94 11.11
N GLN A 27 7.97 1.90 10.86
CA GLN A 27 6.91 1.46 11.78
C GLN A 27 7.43 0.60 12.93
N LEU A 28 8.64 0.07 12.81
CA LEU A 28 9.35 -0.67 13.85
C LEU A 28 10.79 -0.19 13.94
N ASP A 29 11.32 -0.06 15.15
CA ASP A 29 12.74 0.26 15.33
C ASP A 29 13.63 -0.92 14.91
N PRO A 30 14.77 -0.65 14.25
CA PRO A 30 15.74 -1.69 13.93
C PRO A 30 16.37 -2.22 15.22
N ALA A 31 16.46 -3.54 15.36
CA ALA A 31 17.12 -4.16 16.50
C ALA A 31 18.63 -3.84 16.55
N SER A 32 19.24 -3.58 15.39
CA SER A 32 20.61 -3.09 15.25
C SER A 32 20.82 -2.53 13.84
N GLY A 33 21.83 -1.68 13.66
CA GLY A 33 22.15 -1.03 12.38
C GLY A 33 21.33 0.24 12.13
N GLU A 34 21.42 0.75 10.91
CA GLU A 34 20.75 1.98 10.49
C GLU A 34 20.04 1.79 9.14
N ILE A 35 18.95 2.52 8.95
CA ILE A 35 18.21 2.59 7.69
C ILE A 35 18.41 3.99 7.10
N GLN A 36 18.96 4.05 5.90
CA GLN A 36 19.17 5.30 5.18
C GLN A 36 18.35 5.33 3.90
N LEU A 37 17.37 6.22 3.86
CA LEU A 37 16.55 6.46 2.67
C LEU A 37 17.20 7.54 1.81
N GLY A 38 17.07 7.41 0.49
CA GLY A 38 17.55 8.42 -0.45
C GLY A 38 16.81 9.76 -0.30
N ALA A 39 17.46 10.85 -0.71
CA ALA A 39 16.83 12.17 -0.73
C ALA A 39 15.56 12.13 -1.61
N ASN A 40 14.44 12.64 -1.08
CA ASN A 40 13.12 12.69 -1.72
C ASN A 40 12.45 11.33 -2.02
N VAL A 41 12.79 10.27 -1.27
CA VAL A 41 12.03 9.01 -1.33
C VAL A 41 10.66 9.17 -0.66
N GLN A 42 9.59 8.90 -1.39
CA GLN A 42 8.26 8.67 -0.82
C GLN A 42 7.99 7.17 -0.74
N ILE A 43 7.59 6.70 0.42
CA ILE A 43 7.31 5.29 0.68
C ILE A 43 5.80 5.05 0.53
N GLY A 44 5.42 4.15 -0.37
CA GLY A 44 4.11 3.50 -0.37
C GLY A 44 4.22 2.11 0.23
N TYR A 45 3.44 1.81 1.27
CA TYR A 45 3.40 0.49 1.90
C TYR A 45 1.99 -0.08 1.83
N TYR A 46 1.89 -1.35 1.43
CA TYR A 46 0.64 -2.10 1.37
C TYR A 46 0.78 -3.32 2.27
N ASP A 47 0.04 -3.35 3.39
CA ASP A 47 0.09 -4.49 4.32
C ASP A 47 -0.59 -5.72 3.68
N GLN A 48 -0.09 -6.90 4.02
CA GLN A 48 -0.61 -8.18 3.53
C GLN A 48 -2.02 -8.45 4.09
N GLU A 49 -2.35 -7.87 5.24
CA GLU A 49 -3.69 -7.93 5.81
C GLU A 49 -4.52 -6.72 5.34
N GLN A 50 -5.22 -6.86 4.21
CA GLN A 50 -6.34 -5.97 3.84
C GLN A 50 -7.56 -6.19 4.77
N THR A 51 -7.38 -6.21 6.10
CA THR A 51 -8.46 -6.50 7.07
C THR A 51 -9.42 -5.34 7.31
N GLN A 52 -9.29 -4.22 6.58
CA GLN A 52 -10.27 -3.13 6.58
C GLN A 52 -10.96 -2.89 5.24
N LEU A 53 -10.96 -3.85 4.30
CA LEU A 53 -11.99 -3.81 3.27
C LEU A 53 -13.31 -4.25 3.91
N ASN A 54 -14.20 -3.30 4.13
CA ASN A 54 -15.56 -3.60 4.56
C ASN A 54 -16.21 -4.41 3.44
N THR A 55 -16.30 -5.72 3.60
CA THR A 55 -16.79 -6.67 2.56
C THR A 55 -18.24 -6.41 2.15
N LYS A 56 -18.92 -5.46 2.81
CA LYS A 56 -20.28 -5.00 2.52
C LYS A 56 -20.32 -3.73 1.66
N LYS A 57 -19.19 -3.08 1.40
CA LYS A 57 -19.11 -1.85 0.61
C LYS A 57 -18.44 -2.13 -0.73
N THR A 58 -18.97 -1.51 -1.78
CA THR A 58 -18.32 -1.53 -3.09
C THR A 58 -17.03 -0.69 -3.01
N VAL A 59 -16.05 -1.00 -3.86
CA VAL A 59 -14.80 -0.20 -3.97
C VAL A 59 -15.10 1.28 -4.26
N LEU A 60 -16.21 1.56 -4.93
CA LEU A 60 -16.74 2.91 -5.14
C LEU A 60 -17.06 3.62 -3.82
N ASN A 61 -17.75 2.95 -2.90
CA ASN A 61 -18.18 3.53 -1.64
C ASN A 61 -16.99 3.76 -0.69
N GLU A 62 -15.99 2.87 -0.68
CA GLU A 62 -14.76 3.08 0.10
C GLU A 62 -14.01 4.34 -0.34
N LEU A 63 -13.84 4.55 -1.65
CA LEU A 63 -13.20 5.77 -2.17
C LEU A 63 -14.04 7.03 -1.94
N TRP A 64 -15.38 6.92 -1.97
CA TRP A 64 -16.24 8.07 -1.78
C TRP A 64 -16.31 8.52 -0.32
N ASP A 65 -16.24 7.58 0.62
CA ASP A 65 -16.17 7.90 2.06
C ASP A 65 -14.90 8.70 2.41
N ASP A 66 -13.76 8.37 1.80
CA ASP A 66 -12.49 9.06 2.00
C ASP A 66 -12.39 10.39 1.21
N TYR A 67 -13.13 10.52 0.11
CA TYR A 67 -13.13 11.71 -0.77
C TYR A 67 -14.56 12.20 -1.10
N PRO A 68 -15.34 12.65 -0.10
CA PRO A 68 -16.77 12.96 -0.28
C PRO A 68 -17.04 14.16 -1.19
N MET A 69 -16.05 15.03 -1.40
CA MET A 69 -16.15 16.21 -2.27
C MET A 69 -15.78 15.92 -3.74
N MET A 70 -15.33 14.71 -4.06
CA MET A 70 -15.03 14.31 -5.44
C MET A 70 -16.30 13.84 -6.14
N ASP A 71 -16.49 14.26 -7.40
CA ASP A 71 -17.61 13.80 -8.22
C ASP A 71 -17.51 12.28 -8.47
N GLU A 72 -18.62 11.57 -8.30
CA GLU A 72 -18.68 10.10 -8.46
C GLU A 72 -18.15 9.65 -9.84
N LYS A 73 -18.34 10.46 -10.87
CA LYS A 73 -17.85 10.22 -12.23
C LYS A 73 -16.31 10.16 -12.30
N ASP A 74 -15.63 10.96 -11.51
CA ASP A 74 -14.17 11.01 -11.48
C ASP A 74 -13.62 9.82 -10.70
N ILE A 75 -14.29 9.44 -9.60
CA ILE A 75 -13.99 8.20 -8.86
C ILE A 75 -14.17 6.97 -9.77
N ARG A 76 -15.26 6.89 -10.53
CA ARG A 76 -15.50 5.81 -11.51
C ARG A 76 -14.47 5.78 -12.62
N THR A 77 -13.96 6.94 -13.05
CA THR A 77 -12.90 7.04 -14.06
C THR A 77 -11.58 6.50 -13.52
N ILE A 78 -11.22 6.86 -12.28
CA ILE A 78 -10.05 6.34 -11.59
C ILE A 78 -10.16 4.81 -11.45
N LEU A 79 -11.31 4.30 -11.00
CA LEU A 79 -11.56 2.86 -10.88
C LEU A 79 -11.46 2.13 -12.22
N GLY A 80 -12.01 2.72 -13.29
CA GLY A 80 -11.88 2.20 -14.65
C GLY A 80 -10.43 2.11 -15.13
N ASN A 81 -9.58 3.09 -14.77
CA ASN A 81 -8.15 3.08 -15.08
C ASN A 81 -7.39 1.95 -14.35
N PHE A 82 -7.91 1.48 -13.22
CA PHE A 82 -7.41 0.32 -12.48
C PHE A 82 -8.13 -1.00 -12.84
N LEU A 83 -8.92 -1.02 -13.92
CA LEU A 83 -9.69 -2.18 -14.41
C LEU A 83 -10.76 -2.70 -13.42
N PHE A 84 -11.15 -1.89 -12.43
CA PHE A 84 -12.32 -2.17 -11.63
C PHE A 84 -13.58 -1.80 -12.43
N SER A 85 -14.26 -2.80 -12.98
CA SER A 85 -15.55 -2.65 -13.65
C SER A 85 -16.66 -3.22 -12.76
N GLY A 86 -17.74 -2.46 -12.55
CA GLY A 86 -18.87 -2.89 -11.74
C GLY A 86 -19.69 -4.00 -12.41
N GLY A 87 -20.00 -5.04 -11.63
CA GLY A 87 -21.15 -5.94 -11.79
C GLY A 87 -22.03 -5.83 -10.55
#